data_AF-A0A0Q9A1G4-F1
#
_entry.id   AF-A0A0Q9A1G4-F1
#
_cell.length_a   1.000
_cell.length_b   1.000
_cell.length_c   1.000
_cell.angle_alpha   90.00
_cell.angle_beta   90.00
_cell.angle_gamma   90.00
#
_symmetry.space_group_name_H-M   'P 1'
#
loop_
_entity.id
_entity.type
_entity.pdbx_description
1 polymer ?
#
loop_
_entity_poly.entity_id
_entity_poly.type
_entity_poly.pdbx_seq_one_letter_code
_entity_poly.pdbx_strand_id
1 'polypeptide(L)'
;MKLNNTLHIIFILFFVQIGFGQNNLSKEILGQIFEKSTSVDRVNIINNTTQVSTISDADGKFSILAKEGDVLVFSAVNLEPYKRRISAEDLNLSLLIIKMTAKEIELKEVVVNENYGITAENLGIIPRGQKTYTPAERKVYTATSTSVDKILNKISGRTAMLKKEVNVEKKEMLFRKIEYLFDENYYTERLKIPADDIKGFQLYCMDDAEFAVSLNTKNKTMSMFLITELARKYLIILENEK
;
A
#
# COMPACT_ATOMS: atom_id res chain seq x y z
N MET A 1 -45.45 51.28 60.46
CA MET A 1 -45.40 50.66 59.13
C MET A 1 -45.13 49.18 59.35
N LYS A 2 -46.14 48.31 59.22
CA LYS A 2 -46.01 46.86 59.51
C LYS A 2 -45.12 46.25 58.43
N LEU A 3 -43.92 45.84 58.81
CA LEU A 3 -42.98 45.20 57.90
C LEU A 3 -43.50 43.78 57.63
N ASN A 4 -43.88 43.49 56.39
CA ASN A 4 -44.42 42.20 56.00
C ASN A 4 -43.31 41.13 56.08
N ASN A 5 -43.47 40.13 56.97
CA ASN A 5 -42.54 39.00 57.13
C ASN A 5 -42.26 38.25 55.81
N THR A 6 -43.20 38.27 54.87
CA THR A 6 -43.04 37.66 53.54
C THR A 6 -41.93 38.31 52.71
N LEU A 7 -41.69 39.62 52.90
CA LEU A 7 -40.67 40.37 52.16
C LEU A 7 -39.25 40.01 52.63
N HIS A 8 -39.08 39.70 53.91
CA HIS A 8 -37.80 39.20 54.45
C HIS A 8 -37.49 37.78 54.00
N ILE A 9 -38.51 36.92 53.87
CA ILE A 9 -38.34 35.55 53.35
C ILE A 9 -37.88 35.58 51.88
N ILE A 10 -38.45 36.46 51.06
CA ILE A 10 -38.03 36.66 49.66
C ILE A 10 -36.59 37.18 49.58
N PHE A 11 -36.21 38.09 50.47
CA PHE A 11 -34.84 38.63 50.53
C PHE A 11 -33.82 37.56 50.93
N ILE A 12 -34.15 36.67 51.86
CA ILE A 12 -33.31 35.53 52.25
C ILE A 12 -33.20 34.51 51.11
N LEU A 13 -34.27 34.27 50.36
CA LEU A 13 -34.27 33.36 49.20
C LEU A 13 -33.32 33.84 48.09
N PHE A 14 -33.13 35.15 47.94
CA PHE A 14 -32.16 35.75 47.01
C PHE A 14 -30.70 35.52 47.42
N PHE A 15 -30.41 35.41 48.71
CA PHE A 15 -29.05 35.15 49.20
C PHE A 15 -28.60 33.69 49.06
N VAL A 16 -29.54 32.72 49.01
CA VAL A 16 -29.22 31.30 48.82
C VAL A 16 -28.74 30.99 47.39
N GLN A 17 -29.03 31.86 46.42
CA GLN A 17 -28.56 31.73 45.04
C GLN A 17 -27.04 31.98 44.88
N ILE A 18 -26.38 32.56 45.89
CA ILE A 18 -24.95 32.92 45.82
C ILE A 18 -24.03 31.74 46.21
N GLY A 19 -24.59 30.63 46.71
CA GLY A 19 -23.82 29.52 47.31
C GLY A 19 -23.34 28.39 46.39
N PHE A 20 -23.78 28.29 45.13
CA PHE A 20 -23.59 27.07 44.31
C PHE A 20 -22.61 27.21 43.12
N GLY A 21 -21.78 28.27 43.07
CA GLY A 21 -20.99 28.59 41.87
C GLY A 21 -19.48 28.25 41.86
N GLN A 22 -18.89 27.70 42.93
CA GLN A 22 -17.42 27.82 43.15
C GLN A 22 -16.56 26.56 42.99
N ASN A 23 -16.97 25.52 42.25
CA ASN A 23 -16.14 24.29 42.12
C ASN A 23 -15.53 24.07 40.73
N ASN A 24 -15.20 25.15 40.01
CA ASN A 24 -14.67 25.07 38.65
C ASN A 24 -13.44 25.97 38.41
N LEU A 25 -12.53 26.07 39.40
CA LEU A 25 -11.26 26.78 39.22
C LEU A 25 -10.36 26.04 38.22
N SER A 26 -10.44 26.42 36.95
CA SER A 26 -9.39 26.12 35.96
C SER A 26 -8.15 26.93 36.31
N LYS A 27 -7.00 26.26 36.38
CA LYS A 27 -5.71 26.92 36.55
C LYS A 27 -4.98 26.97 35.21
N GLU A 28 -4.21 28.03 35.02
CA GLU A 28 -3.30 28.13 33.88
C GLU A 28 -2.07 27.24 34.15
N ILE A 29 -1.85 26.26 33.26
CA ILE A 29 -0.70 25.36 33.30
C ILE A 29 0.34 25.87 32.32
N LEU A 30 1.52 26.18 32.85
CA LEU A 30 2.71 26.46 32.06
C LEU A 30 3.48 25.16 31.87
N GLY A 31 3.91 24.89 30.64
CA GLY A 31 4.70 23.70 30.34
C GLY A 31 5.70 23.92 29.23
N GLN A 32 6.59 22.95 29.05
CA GLN A 32 7.58 22.93 28.00
C GLN A 32 7.70 21.53 27.38
N ILE A 33 7.81 21.48 26.06
CA ILE A 33 7.78 20.25 25.26
C ILE A 33 9.17 19.97 24.70
N PHE A 34 9.63 18.73 24.86
CA PHE A 34 10.91 18.25 24.38
C PHE A 34 10.77 16.98 23.54
N GLU A 35 11.58 16.85 22.50
CA GLU A 35 11.89 15.59 21.82
C GLU A 35 13.32 15.21 22.18
N LYS A 36 13.47 14.12 22.95
CA LYS A 36 14.73 13.66 23.58
C LYS A 36 15.43 14.73 24.44
N SER A 37 16.12 15.69 23.81
CA SER A 37 16.87 16.78 24.46
C SER A 37 16.69 18.14 23.78
N THR A 38 15.87 18.21 22.71
CA THR A 38 15.64 19.44 21.94
C THR A 38 14.22 19.93 22.20
N SER A 39 14.05 21.23 22.42
CA SER A 39 12.72 21.85 22.50
C SER A 39 12.03 21.84 21.13
N VAL A 40 10.71 21.60 21.11
CA VAL A 40 9.96 21.48 19.84
C VAL A 40 8.92 22.60 19.73
N ASP A 41 8.97 23.32 18.62
CA ASP A 41 8.03 24.38 18.29
C ASP A 41 6.76 23.85 17.61
N ARG A 42 5.71 24.68 17.59
CA ARG A 42 4.47 24.45 16.82
C ARG A 42 3.75 23.13 17.14
N VAL A 43 3.85 22.65 18.37
CA VAL A 43 3.04 21.51 18.84
C VAL A 43 1.66 22.01 19.19
N ASN A 44 0.62 21.35 18.68
CA ASN A 44 -0.76 21.65 19.00
C ASN A 44 -1.18 20.95 20.29
N ILE A 45 -1.60 21.71 21.29
CA ILE A 45 -2.04 21.23 22.61
C ILE A 45 -3.53 21.49 22.73
N ILE A 46 -4.32 20.43 22.89
CA ILE A 46 -5.77 20.49 23.01
C ILE A 46 -6.19 19.88 24.34
N ASN A 47 -6.99 20.61 25.11
CA ASN A 47 -7.72 20.01 26.23
C ASN A 47 -8.93 19.26 25.68
N ASN A 48 -8.94 17.94 25.82
CA ASN A 48 -10.01 17.09 25.28
C ASN A 48 -11.37 17.32 25.96
N THR A 49 -11.40 17.82 27.19
CA THR A 49 -12.64 18.10 27.92
C THR A 49 -13.25 19.43 27.48
N THR A 50 -12.45 20.50 27.49
CA THR A 50 -12.93 21.88 27.24
C THR A 50 -12.84 22.28 25.77
N GLN A 51 -12.15 21.49 24.94
CA GLN A 51 -11.84 21.78 23.53
C GLN A 51 -11.04 23.07 23.33
N VAL A 52 -10.47 23.63 24.39
CA VAL A 52 -9.53 24.75 24.32
C VAL A 52 -8.22 24.25 23.75
N SER A 53 -7.64 25.00 22.81
CA SER A 53 -6.37 24.65 22.18
C SER A 53 -5.38 25.82 22.23
N THR A 54 -4.10 25.47 22.25
CA THR A 54 -2.98 26.40 22.18
C THR A 54 -1.84 25.77 21.37
N ILE A 55 -0.87 26.56 20.97
CA ILE A 55 0.29 26.12 20.19
C ILE A 55 1.57 26.50 20.95
N SER A 56 2.57 25.61 20.96
CA SER A 56 3.86 25.92 21.59
C SER A 56 4.66 26.99 20.83
N ASP A 57 5.43 27.78 21.57
CA ASP A 57 6.33 28.79 21.03
C ASP A 57 7.66 28.18 20.49
N ALA A 58 8.59 29.04 20.06
CA ALA A 58 9.90 28.62 19.53
C ALA A 58 10.80 27.93 20.57
N ASP A 59 10.59 28.20 21.86
CA ASP A 59 11.28 27.53 22.97
C ASP A 59 10.55 26.25 23.41
N GLY A 60 9.46 25.87 22.72
CA GLY A 60 8.60 24.74 23.08
C GLY A 60 7.75 24.96 24.34
N LYS A 61 7.60 26.20 24.81
CA LYS A 61 6.76 26.55 25.96
C LYS A 61 5.32 26.73 25.53
N PHE A 62 4.39 26.41 26.44
CA PHE A 62 2.96 26.59 26.22
C PHE A 62 2.26 27.03 27.51
N SER A 63 1.11 27.67 27.34
CA SER A 63 0.18 27.99 28.42
C SER A 63 -1.23 27.58 28.04
N ILE A 64 -1.88 26.78 28.90
CA ILE A 64 -3.25 26.33 28.67
C ILE A 64 -4.05 26.26 29.98
N LEU A 65 -5.33 26.63 29.93
CA LEU A 65 -6.27 26.48 31.03
C LEU A 65 -6.75 25.03 31.14
N ALA A 66 -6.52 24.40 32.29
CA ALA A 66 -6.96 23.04 32.57
C ALA A 66 -7.40 22.85 34.03
N LYS A 67 -8.22 21.84 34.26
CA LYS A 67 -8.66 21.41 35.59
C LYS A 67 -8.07 20.05 35.95
N GLU A 68 -8.09 19.73 37.23
CA GLU A 68 -7.74 18.39 37.68
C GLU A 68 -8.65 17.35 37.00
N GLY A 69 -8.04 16.31 36.45
CA GLY A 69 -8.74 15.24 35.74
C GLY A 69 -8.91 15.47 34.23
N ASP A 70 -8.62 16.67 33.70
CA ASP A 70 -8.64 16.92 32.26
C ASP A 70 -7.53 16.15 31.54
N VAL A 71 -7.74 15.88 30.26
CA VAL A 71 -6.75 15.21 29.39
C VAL A 71 -6.26 16.20 28.34
N LEU A 72 -4.97 16.52 28.39
CA LEU A 72 -4.29 17.28 27.35
C LEU A 72 -3.75 16.34 26.29
N VAL A 73 -4.02 16.67 25.03
CA VAL A 73 -3.57 15.94 23.84
C VAL A 73 -2.58 16.84 23.09
N PHE A 74 -1.38 16.33 22.90
CA PHE A 74 -0.29 16.99 22.20
C PHE A 74 -0.11 16.32 20.84
N SER A 75 -0.06 17.11 19.76
CA SER A 75 0.04 16.59 18.39
C SER A 75 0.88 17.51 17.51
N ALA A 76 1.70 16.91 16.65
CA ALA A 76 2.47 17.60 15.61
C ALA A 76 2.61 16.69 14.38
N VAL A 77 2.99 17.26 13.23
CA VAL A 77 3.10 16.52 11.96
C VAL A 77 4.19 15.45 12.04
N ASN A 78 5.28 15.75 12.73
CA ASN A 78 6.50 14.96 12.84
C ASN A 78 6.66 14.24 14.19
N LEU A 79 5.64 14.26 15.06
CA LEU A 79 5.68 13.62 16.38
C LEU A 79 4.49 12.67 16.57
N GLU A 80 4.69 11.65 17.39
CA GLU A 80 3.60 10.78 17.82
C GLU A 80 2.67 11.52 18.80
N PRO A 81 1.34 11.41 18.66
CA PRO A 81 0.41 12.05 19.57
C PRO A 81 0.59 11.58 21.01
N TYR A 82 0.73 12.52 21.94
CA TYR A 82 0.89 12.22 23.36
C TYR A 82 -0.32 12.70 24.15
N LYS A 83 -0.76 11.91 25.14
CA LYS A 83 -1.90 12.25 26.01
C LYS A 83 -1.46 12.26 27.47
N ARG A 84 -1.69 13.36 28.16
CA ARG A 84 -1.43 13.51 29.60
C ARG A 84 -2.71 13.88 30.33
N ARG A 85 -3.08 13.06 31.31
CA ARG A 85 -4.11 13.42 32.28
C ARG A 85 -3.50 14.31 33.36
N ILE A 86 -4.14 15.43 33.68
CA ILE A 86 -3.71 16.40 34.68
C ILE A 86 -4.09 15.91 36.07
N SER A 87 -3.12 15.81 36.98
CA SER A 87 -3.34 15.52 38.41
C SER A 87 -3.24 16.79 39.27
N ALA A 88 -3.64 16.70 40.54
CA ALA A 88 -3.51 17.82 41.49
C ALA A 88 -2.05 18.27 41.66
N GLU A 89 -1.09 17.36 41.54
CA GLU A 89 0.34 17.67 41.61
C GLU A 89 0.77 18.49 40.38
N ASP A 90 0.29 18.14 39.18
CA ASP A 90 0.61 18.88 37.94
C ASP A 90 0.13 20.33 37.99
N LEU A 91 -0.99 20.59 38.68
CA LEU A 91 -1.50 21.95 38.91
C LEU A 91 -0.64 22.75 39.88
N ASN A 92 0.10 22.11 40.78
CA ASN A 92 0.97 22.77 41.76
C ASN A 92 2.40 22.95 41.26
N LEU A 93 2.78 22.30 40.16
CA LEU A 93 4.08 22.52 39.52
C LEU A 93 4.16 23.90 38.89
N SER A 94 5.35 24.50 38.93
CA SER A 94 5.64 25.75 38.23
C SER A 94 5.80 25.56 36.72
N LEU A 95 6.22 24.36 36.29
CA LEU A 95 6.42 24.03 34.88
C LEU A 95 6.20 22.53 34.63
N LEU A 96 5.31 22.21 33.68
CA LEU A 96 5.03 20.85 33.23
C LEU A 96 5.95 20.45 32.07
N ILE A 97 6.84 19.48 32.29
CA ILE A 97 7.75 18.99 31.25
C ILE A 97 7.13 17.81 30.51
N ILE A 98 6.96 17.93 29.19
CA ILE A 98 6.40 16.89 28.33
C ILE A 98 7.48 16.38 27.38
N LYS A 99 7.65 15.06 27.30
CA LYS A 99 8.59 14.41 26.37
C LYS A 99 7.81 13.68 25.30
N MET A 100 7.98 14.08 24.05
CA MET A 100 7.37 13.47 22.87
C MET A 100 8.40 12.67 22.06
N THR A 101 7.92 11.75 21.24
CA THR A 101 8.75 10.91 20.37
C THR A 101 8.53 11.29 18.91
N ALA A 102 9.61 11.28 18.12
CA ALA A 102 9.54 11.48 16.68
C ALA A 102 8.67 10.41 16.01
N LYS A 103 7.84 10.84 15.06
CA LYS A 103 7.05 9.93 14.22
C LYS A 103 7.91 9.47 13.06
N GLU A 104 8.28 8.19 13.08
CA GLU A 104 8.99 7.55 11.98
C GLU A 104 7.98 7.18 10.89
N ILE A 105 8.06 7.86 9.75
CA ILE A 105 7.29 7.47 8.56
C ILE A 105 8.21 6.60 7.72
N GLU A 106 7.99 5.29 7.76
CA GLU A 106 8.61 4.39 6.79
C GLU A 106 8.09 4.74 5.40
N LEU A 107 8.98 5.26 4.56
CA LEU A 107 8.67 5.50 3.16
C LEU A 107 8.50 4.15 2.47
N LYS A 108 7.31 3.90 1.90
CA LYS A 108 7.09 2.70 1.07
C LYS A 108 8.06 2.75 -0.10
N GLU A 109 8.86 1.70 -0.23
CA GLU A 109 9.72 1.51 -1.40
C GLU A 109 8.88 1.57 -2.68
N VAL A 110 9.27 2.46 -3.59
CA VAL A 110 8.64 2.57 -4.90
C VAL A 110 9.28 1.52 -5.79
N VAL A 111 8.59 0.39 -5.98
CA VAL A 111 8.98 -0.58 -7.00
C VAL A 111 8.70 0.05 -8.37
N VAL A 112 9.77 0.47 -9.06
CA VAL A 112 9.69 0.93 -10.44
C VAL A 112 9.37 -0.30 -11.31
N ASN A 113 8.09 -0.48 -11.63
CA ASN A 113 7.68 -1.50 -12.57
C ASN A 113 8.02 -1.01 -13.98
N GLU A 114 9.03 -1.58 -14.63
CA GLU A 114 9.47 -1.19 -15.98
C GLU A 114 8.36 -1.29 -17.04
N ASN A 115 7.29 -2.05 -16.75
CA ASN A 115 6.15 -2.25 -17.65
C ASN A 115 4.89 -1.49 -17.20
N TYR A 116 4.92 -0.17 -17.15
CA TYR A 116 3.71 0.66 -16.94
C TYR A 116 2.69 0.59 -18.11
N GLY A 117 2.83 -0.35 -19.05
CA GLY A 117 1.98 -0.40 -20.23
C GLY A 117 2.06 0.91 -21.03
N ILE A 118 3.20 1.59 -21.02
CA ILE A 118 3.42 2.82 -21.82
C ILE A 118 3.60 2.39 -23.27
N THR A 119 2.48 2.14 -23.94
CA THR A 119 2.42 1.88 -25.38
C THR A 119 1.84 3.12 -26.06
N ALA A 120 2.19 3.32 -27.33
CA ALA A 120 1.59 4.40 -28.13
C ALA A 120 0.04 4.30 -28.15
N GLU A 121 -0.51 3.09 -28.02
CA GLU A 121 -1.94 2.83 -27.89
C GLU A 121 -2.51 3.31 -26.54
N ASN A 122 -1.85 2.97 -25.42
CA ASN A 122 -2.30 3.40 -24.10
C ASN A 122 -2.15 4.91 -23.88
N LEU A 123 -1.20 5.54 -24.58
CA LEU A 123 -1.02 6.99 -24.62
C LEU A 123 -1.97 7.71 -25.61
N GLY A 124 -2.78 6.99 -26.39
CA GLY A 124 -3.72 7.57 -27.35
C GLY A 124 -3.07 8.15 -28.61
N ILE A 125 -1.80 7.86 -28.87
CA ILE A 125 -1.07 8.27 -30.08
C ILE A 125 -1.59 7.49 -31.30
N ILE A 126 -2.01 6.23 -31.11
CA ILE A 126 -2.58 5.36 -32.14
C ILE A 126 -3.94 4.80 -31.71
N PRO A 127 -4.85 4.51 -32.66
CA PRO A 127 -6.13 3.85 -32.38
C PRO A 127 -5.97 2.50 -31.69
N ARG A 128 -6.94 2.15 -30.83
CA ARG A 128 -6.94 0.87 -30.12
C ARG A 128 -7.30 -0.31 -31.02
N GLY A 129 -6.74 -1.49 -30.74
CA GLY A 129 -7.04 -2.74 -31.43
C GLY A 129 -6.24 -2.95 -32.72
N GLN A 130 -5.14 -2.20 -32.92
CA GLN A 130 -4.25 -2.43 -34.05
C GLN A 130 -3.48 -3.76 -33.88
N LYS A 131 -3.32 -4.49 -34.98
CA LYS A 131 -2.55 -5.73 -34.99
C LYS A 131 -1.08 -5.41 -34.69
N THR A 132 -0.58 -5.94 -33.58
CA THR A 132 0.82 -5.87 -33.21
C THR A 132 1.55 -7.13 -33.64
N TYR A 133 2.82 -6.98 -34.00
CA TYR A 133 3.70 -8.06 -34.39
C TYR A 133 4.88 -8.10 -33.43
N THR A 134 5.32 -9.31 -33.07
CA THR A 134 6.58 -9.49 -32.37
C THR A 134 7.77 -9.17 -33.29
N PRO A 135 8.97 -8.90 -32.73
CA PRO A 135 10.19 -8.74 -33.52
C PRO A 135 10.40 -9.82 -34.59
N ALA A 136 10.23 -11.13 -34.27
CA ALA A 136 10.40 -12.17 -35.29
C ALA A 136 9.27 -12.16 -36.33
N GLU A 137 8.03 -11.89 -35.93
CA GLU A 137 6.90 -11.78 -36.87
C GLU A 137 7.09 -10.63 -37.85
N ARG A 138 7.66 -9.49 -37.42
CA ARG A 138 8.02 -8.37 -38.30
C ARG A 138 9.09 -8.75 -39.34
N LYS A 139 10.07 -9.58 -38.95
CA LYS A 139 11.09 -10.09 -39.88
C LYS A 139 10.46 -10.97 -40.96
N VAL A 140 9.55 -11.88 -40.58
CA VAL A 140 8.81 -12.72 -41.53
C VAL A 140 7.95 -11.87 -42.46
N TYR A 141 7.23 -10.89 -41.91
CA TYR A 141 6.39 -9.99 -42.70
C TYR A 141 7.24 -9.27 -43.75
N THR A 142 8.35 -8.65 -43.34
CA THR A 142 9.26 -7.95 -44.27
C THR A 142 9.77 -8.88 -45.37
N ALA A 143 10.22 -10.09 -45.00
CA ALA A 143 10.70 -11.10 -45.95
C ALA A 143 9.63 -11.61 -46.93
N THR A 144 8.35 -11.38 -46.63
CA THR A 144 7.19 -11.82 -47.42
C THR A 144 6.35 -10.67 -47.97
N SER A 145 6.80 -9.42 -47.88
CA SER A 145 6.02 -8.27 -48.34
C SER A 145 6.38 -7.81 -49.76
N THR A 146 7.65 -7.81 -50.14
CA THR A 146 8.09 -7.33 -51.46
C THR A 146 8.20 -8.47 -52.48
N SER A 147 7.90 -8.19 -53.76
CA SER A 147 7.90 -9.19 -54.84
C SER A 147 9.28 -9.78 -55.12
N VAL A 148 10.33 -8.97 -54.99
CA VAL A 148 11.73 -9.38 -55.22
C VAL A 148 12.26 -10.21 -54.04
N ASP A 149 12.00 -9.78 -52.80
CA ASP A 149 12.48 -10.51 -51.61
C ASP A 149 11.79 -11.87 -51.48
N LYS A 150 10.52 -12.01 -51.89
CA LYS A 150 9.81 -13.30 -51.88
C LYS A 150 10.52 -14.40 -52.65
N ILE A 151 10.97 -14.09 -53.87
CA ILE A 151 11.60 -15.07 -54.77
C ILE A 151 12.99 -15.43 -54.24
N LEU A 152 13.79 -14.43 -53.89
CA LEU A 152 15.14 -14.60 -53.34
C LEU A 152 15.12 -15.35 -52.00
N ASN A 153 14.17 -15.04 -51.12
CA ASN A 153 14.04 -15.68 -49.80
C ASN A 153 13.49 -17.11 -49.87
N LYS A 154 12.67 -17.41 -50.89
CA LYS A 154 12.19 -18.78 -51.13
C LYS A 154 13.30 -19.69 -51.64
N ILE A 155 14.19 -19.16 -52.47
CA ILE A 155 15.37 -19.89 -52.98
C ILE A 155 16.42 -20.08 -51.88
N SER A 156 16.69 -19.05 -51.06
CA SER A 156 17.70 -19.13 -49.99
C SER A 156 17.25 -19.88 -48.72
N GLY A 157 15.97 -20.24 -48.59
CA GLY A 157 15.42 -20.89 -47.39
C GLY A 157 15.26 -19.94 -46.19
N ARG A 158 15.59 -18.66 -46.33
CA ARG A 158 15.49 -17.65 -45.27
C ARG A 158 14.08 -17.53 -44.70
N THR A 159 13.05 -17.61 -45.53
CA THR A 159 11.65 -17.56 -45.05
C THR A 159 11.32 -18.75 -44.12
N ALA A 160 11.86 -19.94 -44.40
CA ALA A 160 11.65 -21.12 -43.55
C ALA A 160 12.37 -20.95 -42.19
N MET A 161 13.58 -20.39 -42.20
CA MET A 161 14.31 -20.04 -40.97
C MET A 161 13.55 -19.02 -40.12
N LEU A 162 13.10 -17.91 -40.71
CA LEU A 162 12.38 -16.86 -39.98
C LEU A 162 11.05 -17.37 -39.40
N LYS A 163 10.35 -18.28 -40.09
CA LYS A 163 9.17 -18.94 -39.53
C LYS A 163 9.49 -19.81 -38.31
N LYS A 164 10.64 -20.49 -38.30
CA LYS A 164 11.11 -21.22 -37.10
C LYS A 164 11.42 -20.27 -35.96
N GLU A 165 12.05 -19.14 -36.23
CA GLU A 165 12.34 -18.09 -35.23
C GLU A 165 11.06 -17.57 -34.57
N VAL A 166 9.99 -17.35 -35.34
CA VAL A 166 8.67 -16.96 -34.78
C VAL A 166 8.12 -18.03 -33.82
N ASN A 167 8.26 -19.31 -34.17
CA ASN A 167 7.78 -20.39 -33.30
C ASN A 167 8.60 -20.48 -32.00
N VAL A 168 9.90 -20.24 -32.07
CA VAL A 168 10.79 -20.18 -30.90
C VAL A 168 10.40 -19.01 -30.00
N GLU A 169 10.24 -17.81 -30.56
CA GLU A 169 9.83 -16.63 -29.78
C GLU A 169 8.45 -16.82 -29.11
N LYS A 170 7.50 -17.47 -29.80
CA LYS A 170 6.21 -17.84 -29.20
C LYS A 170 6.36 -18.79 -28.02
N LYS A 171 7.24 -19.79 -28.14
CA LYS A 171 7.55 -20.72 -27.06
C LYS A 171 8.18 -19.99 -25.88
N GLU A 172 9.18 -19.14 -26.11
CA GLU A 172 9.80 -18.33 -25.05
C GLU A 172 8.81 -17.40 -24.34
N MET A 173 7.88 -16.79 -25.08
CA MET A 173 6.83 -15.96 -24.48
C MET A 173 5.90 -16.76 -23.58
N LEU A 174 5.55 -18.00 -23.94
CA LEU A 174 4.75 -18.88 -23.09
C LEU A 174 5.55 -19.30 -21.85
N PHE A 175 6.83 -19.61 -22.00
CA PHE A 175 7.71 -19.97 -20.89
C PHE A 175 7.77 -18.85 -19.84
N ARG A 176 7.99 -17.60 -20.27
CA ARG A 176 7.98 -16.42 -19.38
C ARG A 176 6.64 -16.25 -18.64
N LYS A 177 5.52 -16.57 -19.29
CA LYS A 177 4.20 -16.51 -18.64
C LYS A 177 4.02 -17.61 -17.59
N ILE A 178 4.53 -18.79 -17.85
CA ILE A 178 4.51 -19.92 -16.92
C ILE A 178 5.36 -19.59 -15.69
N GLU A 179 6.59 -19.13 -15.87
CA GLU A 179 7.49 -18.71 -14.79
C GLU A 179 6.90 -17.58 -13.93
N TYR A 180 6.16 -16.65 -14.55
CA TYR A 180 5.46 -15.60 -13.82
C TYR A 180 4.25 -16.11 -13.03
N LEU A 181 3.57 -17.15 -13.52
CA LEU A 181 2.34 -17.67 -12.91
C LEU A 181 2.58 -18.71 -11.82
N PHE A 182 3.67 -19.47 -11.93
CA PHE A 182 3.98 -20.61 -11.08
C PHE A 182 5.44 -20.54 -10.64
N ASP A 183 5.63 -20.47 -9.33
CA ASP A 183 6.93 -20.54 -8.67
C ASP A 183 7.44 -21.98 -8.56
N GLU A 184 8.75 -22.15 -8.32
CA GLU A 184 9.38 -23.48 -8.25
C GLU A 184 8.74 -24.38 -7.19
N ASN A 185 8.35 -23.81 -6.04
CA ASN A 185 7.70 -24.54 -4.95
C ASN A 185 6.33 -25.08 -5.36
N TYR A 186 5.62 -24.39 -6.26
CA TYR A 186 4.36 -24.89 -6.80
C TYR A 186 4.56 -26.23 -7.54
N TYR A 187 5.64 -26.38 -8.29
CA TYR A 187 5.93 -27.63 -8.99
C TYR A 187 6.30 -28.76 -8.02
N THR A 188 7.19 -28.49 -7.08
CA THR A 188 7.73 -29.52 -6.18
C THR A 188 6.75 -29.89 -5.06
N GLU A 189 6.13 -28.91 -4.41
CA GLU A 189 5.27 -29.15 -3.26
C GLU A 189 3.85 -29.53 -3.66
N ARG A 190 3.27 -28.82 -4.65
CA ARG A 190 1.87 -29.00 -5.04
C ARG A 190 1.71 -30.05 -6.15
N LEU A 191 2.50 -29.95 -7.21
CA LEU A 191 2.41 -30.88 -8.35
C LEU A 191 3.25 -32.15 -8.17
N LYS A 192 4.13 -32.19 -7.17
CA LYS A 192 5.02 -33.33 -6.87
C LYS A 192 5.96 -33.68 -8.02
N ILE A 193 6.36 -32.68 -8.81
CA ILE A 193 7.31 -32.84 -9.89
C ILE A 193 8.73 -32.69 -9.34
N PRO A 194 9.65 -33.64 -9.60
CA PRO A 194 11.05 -33.51 -9.19
C PRO A 194 11.70 -32.25 -9.76
N ALA A 195 12.61 -31.63 -9.00
CA ALA A 195 13.25 -30.37 -9.40
C ALA A 195 13.97 -30.49 -10.77
N ASP A 196 14.62 -31.62 -11.02
CA ASP A 196 15.34 -31.90 -12.26
C ASP A 196 14.41 -31.99 -13.48
N ASP A 197 13.14 -32.34 -13.26
CA ASP A 197 12.14 -32.55 -14.31
C ASP A 197 11.26 -31.32 -14.56
N ILE A 198 11.40 -30.24 -13.77
CA ILE A 198 10.54 -29.03 -13.89
C ILE A 198 10.62 -28.45 -15.30
N LYS A 199 11.83 -28.32 -15.87
CA LYS A 199 12.00 -27.78 -17.23
C LYS A 199 11.39 -28.70 -18.29
N GLY A 200 11.51 -30.01 -18.10
CA GLY A 200 10.89 -31.01 -18.98
C GLY A 200 9.36 -30.91 -18.94
N PHE A 201 8.80 -30.76 -17.74
CA PHE A 201 7.38 -30.55 -17.54
C PHE A 201 6.88 -29.24 -18.14
N GLN A 202 7.59 -28.14 -17.96
CA GLN A 202 7.22 -26.85 -18.56
C GLN A 202 7.16 -26.94 -20.09
N LEU A 203 8.11 -27.65 -20.71
CA LEU A 203 8.10 -27.91 -22.15
C LEU A 203 6.89 -28.77 -22.55
N TYR A 204 6.60 -29.83 -21.81
CA TYR A 204 5.44 -30.69 -22.01
C TYR A 204 4.12 -29.91 -21.96
N CYS A 205 3.97 -29.01 -20.98
CA CYS A 205 2.79 -28.17 -20.87
C CYS A 205 2.62 -27.22 -22.06
N MET A 206 3.71 -26.70 -22.61
CA MET A 206 3.64 -25.74 -23.72
C MET A 206 3.18 -26.33 -25.05
N ASP A 207 3.30 -27.64 -25.21
CA ASP A 207 2.80 -28.34 -26.39
C ASP A 207 1.28 -28.61 -26.29
N ASP A 208 0.66 -28.40 -25.12
CA ASP A 208 -0.80 -28.45 -24.95
C ASP A 208 -1.45 -27.13 -25.42
N ALA A 209 -2.31 -27.24 -26.44
CA ALA A 209 -2.94 -26.09 -27.08
C ALA A 209 -3.90 -25.33 -26.15
N GLU A 210 -4.64 -26.06 -25.31
CA GLU A 210 -5.64 -25.46 -24.40
C GLU A 210 -4.94 -24.70 -23.27
N PHE A 211 -3.86 -25.26 -22.74
CA PHE A 211 -3.01 -24.60 -21.77
C PHE A 211 -2.37 -23.34 -22.35
N ALA A 212 -1.79 -23.40 -23.56
CA ALA A 212 -1.23 -22.23 -24.23
C ALA A 212 -2.27 -21.10 -24.44
N VAL A 213 -3.52 -21.45 -24.76
CA VAL A 213 -4.62 -20.48 -24.87
C VAL A 213 -4.96 -19.87 -23.51
N SER A 214 -4.99 -20.67 -22.44
CA SER A 214 -5.25 -20.18 -21.08
C SER A 214 -4.22 -19.13 -20.62
N LEU A 215 -2.93 -19.36 -20.91
CA LEU A 215 -1.83 -18.44 -20.62
C LEU A 215 -1.95 -17.14 -21.43
N ASN A 216 -2.34 -17.24 -22.71
CA ASN A 216 -2.50 -16.08 -23.58
C ASN A 216 -3.69 -15.20 -23.22
N THR A 217 -4.79 -15.81 -22.78
CA THR A 217 -6.00 -15.12 -22.31
C THR A 217 -5.90 -14.62 -20.86
N LYS A 218 -4.77 -14.85 -20.19
CA LYS A 218 -4.53 -14.52 -18.78
C LYS A 218 -5.55 -15.14 -17.83
N ASN A 219 -6.12 -16.30 -18.18
CA ASN A 219 -7.10 -16.99 -17.36
C ASN A 219 -6.39 -17.88 -16.32
N LYS A 220 -6.01 -17.28 -15.19
CA LYS A 220 -5.25 -17.94 -14.12
C LYS A 220 -5.93 -19.21 -13.61
N THR A 221 -7.25 -19.18 -13.40
CA THR A 221 -8.00 -20.35 -12.89
C THR A 221 -7.93 -21.52 -13.87
N MET A 222 -8.11 -21.25 -15.16
CA MET A 222 -8.00 -22.28 -16.19
C MET A 222 -6.57 -22.82 -16.29
N SER A 223 -5.55 -21.95 -16.26
CA SER A 223 -4.16 -22.39 -16.27
C SER A 223 -3.82 -23.27 -15.06
N MET A 224 -4.30 -22.90 -13.86
CA MET A 224 -4.11 -23.67 -12.62
C MET A 224 -4.81 -25.04 -12.67
N PHE A 225 -5.99 -25.12 -13.30
CA PHE A 225 -6.71 -26.36 -13.49
C PHE A 225 -6.00 -27.29 -14.48
N LEU A 226 -5.70 -26.78 -15.68
CA LEU A 226 -5.07 -27.55 -16.76
C LEU A 226 -3.67 -28.05 -16.37
N ILE A 227 -2.85 -27.22 -15.71
CA ILE A 227 -1.50 -27.64 -15.29
C ILE A 227 -1.53 -28.81 -14.30
N THR A 228 -2.58 -28.91 -13.47
CA THR A 228 -2.75 -30.03 -12.53
C THR A 228 -3.03 -31.34 -13.27
N GLU A 229 -3.91 -31.29 -14.27
CA GLU A 229 -4.18 -32.46 -15.13
C GLU A 229 -2.96 -32.87 -15.96
N LEU A 230 -2.21 -31.89 -16.49
CA LEU A 230 -0.98 -32.13 -17.23
C LEU A 230 0.10 -32.74 -16.33
N ALA A 231 0.25 -32.27 -15.09
CA ALA A 231 1.20 -32.81 -14.11
C ALA A 231 0.93 -34.29 -13.85
N ARG A 232 -0.34 -34.66 -13.63
CA ARG A 232 -0.72 -36.06 -13.43
C ARG A 232 -0.32 -36.94 -14.62
N LYS A 233 -0.57 -36.49 -15.85
CA LYS A 233 -0.17 -37.23 -17.06
C LYS A 233 1.35 -37.34 -17.20
N TYR A 234 2.06 -36.26 -16.89
CA TYR A 234 3.52 -36.21 -17.00
C TYR A 234 4.21 -37.13 -15.99
N LEU A 235 3.73 -37.18 -14.75
CA LEU A 235 4.24 -38.11 -13.74
C LEU A 235 4.08 -39.58 -14.15
N ILE A 236 2.97 -39.94 -14.81
CA ILE A 236 2.76 -41.28 -15.38
C ILE A 236 3.81 -41.58 -16.46
N ILE A 237 4.17 -40.59 -17.29
CA ILE A 237 5.22 -40.76 -18.31
C ILE A 237 6.57 -41.02 -17.63
N LEU A 238 6.93 -40.21 -16.63
CA LEU A 238 8.19 -40.37 -15.89
C LEU A 238 8.30 -41.72 -15.15
N GLU A 239 7.17 -42.26 -14.67
CA GLU A 239 7.15 -43.57 -14.01
C GLU A 239 7.35 -44.72 -15.01
N ASN A 240 6.83 -44.59 -16.24
CA ASN A 240 6.97 -45.61 -17.29
C ASN A 240 8.32 -45.58 -18.02
N GLU A 241 9.08 -44.49 -17.91
CA GLU A 241 10.43 -44.35 -18.50
C GLU A 241 11.55 -44.86 -17.57
N LYS A 242 11.23 -45.18 -16.31
CA LYS A 242 12.17 -45.77 -15.33
C LYS A 242 12.12 -47.29 -15.35
#